data_AF-A0A7S4UVZ9-F1
#
_entry.id   AF-A0A7S4UVZ9-F1
#
_cell.length_a   1.000
_cell.length_b   1.000
_cell.length_c   1.000
_cell.angle_alpha   90.00
_cell.angle_beta   90.00
_cell.angle_gamma   90.00
#
_symmetry.space_group_name_H-M   'P 1'
#
loop_
_entity.id
_entity.type
_entity.pdbx_description
1 polymer ?
#
loop_
_entity_poly.entity_id
_entity_poly.type
_entity_poly.pdbx_seq_one_letter_code
_entity_poly.pdbx_strand_id
1 'polypeptide(L)'
;AAAAAAMPRPLRCPRLGAALAVWGSLGLAAGEWQPRYFHPRRFRVDEVEESSDHLLKYGYAVYRDVIAPAEVDFALSLLWDFFEGLAPGIDRQRPRSVNQQSLDGLFANGIFAACGAGQSAYLWYLRARPRVRKVFEAIWGTKELLTSFDSLITFRHNDSSISKQQ
;
A
#
# COMPACT_ATOMS: atom_id res chain seq x y z
N ALA A 1 39.84 9.89 -53.31
CA ALA A 1 38.55 9.85 -52.61
C ALA A 1 38.23 8.40 -52.29
N ALA A 2 37.79 8.14 -51.06
CA ALA A 2 37.84 6.83 -50.39
C ALA A 2 37.01 5.73 -51.08
N ALA A 3 37.63 4.57 -51.28
CA ALA A 3 36.94 3.32 -51.57
C ALA A 3 36.57 2.65 -50.24
N ALA A 4 35.28 2.42 -50.04
CA ALA A 4 34.70 1.84 -48.84
C ALA A 4 35.04 0.34 -48.73
N ALA A 5 35.61 -0.06 -47.58
CA ALA A 5 35.86 -1.45 -47.25
C ALA A 5 34.56 -2.17 -46.89
N ALA A 6 34.32 -3.30 -47.55
CA ALA A 6 33.15 -4.14 -47.37
C ALA A 6 33.21 -4.91 -46.03
N MET A 7 32.11 -4.84 -45.27
CA MET A 7 31.88 -5.60 -44.04
C MET A 7 31.82 -7.12 -44.32
N PRO A 8 32.47 -7.97 -43.50
CA PRO A 8 32.41 -9.41 -43.66
C PRO A 8 31.04 -9.99 -43.26
N ARG A 9 30.57 -10.97 -44.05
CA ARG A 9 29.28 -11.66 -43.90
C ARG A 9 29.23 -12.51 -42.62
N PRO A 10 28.08 -12.62 -41.94
CA PRO A 10 27.94 -13.43 -40.74
C PRO A 10 28.05 -14.93 -41.07
N LEU A 11 28.81 -15.65 -40.24
CA LEU A 11 29.00 -17.09 -40.30
C LEU A 11 27.69 -17.81 -39.98
N ARG A 12 27.29 -18.76 -40.83
CA ARG A 12 26.11 -19.61 -40.62
C ARG A 12 26.39 -20.59 -39.47
N CYS A 13 25.59 -20.51 -38.42
CA CYS A 13 25.58 -21.49 -37.33
C CYS A 13 24.96 -22.81 -37.84
N PRO A 14 25.54 -23.98 -37.56
CA PRO A 14 24.98 -25.26 -37.99
C PRO A 14 23.68 -25.54 -37.23
N ARG A 15 22.70 -26.14 -37.95
CA ARG A 15 21.41 -26.59 -37.41
C ARG A 15 21.65 -27.59 -36.28
N LEU A 16 21.55 -27.13 -35.03
CA LEU A 16 21.39 -28.01 -33.88
C LEU A 16 20.04 -28.71 -34.01
N GLY A 17 20.09 -30.04 -34.08
CA GLY A 17 18.93 -30.91 -34.10
C GLY A 17 18.05 -30.63 -32.87
N ALA A 18 16.74 -30.85 -33.06
CA ALA A 18 15.74 -30.68 -32.01
C ALA A 18 16.11 -31.49 -30.76
N ALA A 19 16.67 -30.81 -29.77
CA ALA A 19 16.66 -31.29 -28.40
C ALA A 19 15.20 -31.23 -27.96
N LEU A 20 14.55 -32.40 -27.88
CA LEU A 20 13.33 -32.54 -27.12
C LEU A 20 13.63 -32.11 -25.69
N ALA A 21 13.30 -30.87 -25.36
CA ALA A 21 13.20 -30.43 -23.99
C ALA A 21 12.04 -31.23 -23.38
N VAL A 22 12.36 -32.32 -22.71
CA VAL A 22 11.46 -32.95 -21.75
C VAL A 22 11.31 -31.94 -20.62
N TRP A 23 10.35 -31.03 -20.77
CA TRP A 23 9.76 -30.34 -19.63
C TRP A 23 9.06 -31.43 -18.83
N GLY A 24 9.80 -32.04 -17.91
CA GLY A 24 9.19 -32.77 -16.82
C GLY A 24 8.34 -31.76 -16.08
N SER A 25 7.05 -31.75 -16.36
CA SER A 25 6.05 -31.20 -15.46
C SER A 25 6.21 -31.99 -14.17
N LEU A 26 7.07 -31.52 -13.27
CA LEU A 26 6.82 -31.73 -11.85
C LEU A 26 5.47 -31.07 -11.64
N GLY A 27 4.42 -31.88 -11.74
CA GLY A 27 3.13 -31.57 -11.20
C GLY A 27 3.33 -31.39 -9.70
N LEU A 28 3.80 -30.21 -9.30
CA LEU A 28 3.33 -29.61 -8.07
C LEU A 28 1.81 -29.59 -8.27
N ALA A 29 1.13 -30.59 -7.72
CA ALA A 29 -0.27 -30.46 -7.40
C ALA A 29 -0.35 -29.10 -6.72
N ALA A 30 -1.04 -28.15 -7.36
CA ALA A 30 -1.33 -26.88 -6.74
C ALA A 30 -2.13 -27.25 -5.49
N GLY A 31 -1.43 -27.40 -4.37
CA GLY A 31 -2.06 -27.68 -3.10
C GLY A 31 -3.10 -26.59 -2.93
N GLU A 32 -4.36 -26.97 -2.71
CA GLU A 32 -5.42 -26.02 -2.50
C GLU A 32 -5.04 -25.14 -1.32
N TRP A 33 -4.51 -23.95 -1.62
CA TRP A 33 -4.18 -22.98 -0.61
C TRP A 33 -5.51 -22.43 -0.12
N GLN A 34 -5.91 -22.87 1.07
CA GLN A 34 -7.11 -22.39 1.73
C GLN A 34 -6.71 -21.25 2.68
N PRO A 35 -7.11 -20.00 2.41
CA PRO A 35 -6.85 -18.91 3.35
C PRO A 35 -7.51 -19.20 4.69
N ARG A 36 -6.74 -19.09 5.77
CA ARG A 36 -7.29 -19.14 7.13
C ARG A 36 -7.56 -17.72 7.61
N TYR A 37 -8.82 -17.44 7.88
CA TYR A 37 -9.24 -16.19 8.51
C TYR A 37 -9.24 -16.35 10.03
N PHE A 38 -8.61 -15.43 10.72
CA PHE A 38 -8.61 -15.38 12.17
C PHE A 38 -8.49 -13.93 12.63
N HIS A 39 -8.90 -13.66 13.87
CA HIS A 39 -8.66 -12.37 14.49
C HIS A 39 -7.23 -12.32 15.03
N PRO A 40 -6.37 -11.41 14.52
CA PRO A 40 -5.01 -11.30 15.02
C PRO A 40 -5.00 -10.85 16.47
N ARG A 41 -4.04 -11.35 17.27
CA ARG A 41 -3.78 -10.81 18.60
C ARG A 41 -3.45 -9.33 18.46
N ARG A 42 -4.07 -8.51 19.31
CA ARG A 42 -3.82 -7.07 19.38
C ARG A 42 -3.00 -6.81 20.63
N PHE A 43 -1.88 -6.12 20.52
CA PHE A 43 -0.96 -5.78 21.60
C PHE A 43 -1.19 -4.35 22.11
N ARG A 44 -0.91 -4.10 23.38
CA ARG A 44 -0.73 -2.75 23.91
C ARG A 44 0.67 -2.27 23.58
N VAL A 45 0.87 -0.97 23.69
CA VAL A 45 2.16 -0.33 23.39
C VAL A 45 3.27 -0.73 24.39
N ASP A 46 2.88 -1.19 25.59
CA ASP A 46 3.79 -1.67 26.65
C ASP A 46 4.14 -3.17 26.54
N GLU A 47 3.43 -3.97 25.73
CA GLU A 47 3.73 -5.40 25.46
C GLU A 47 4.84 -5.55 24.41
N VAL A 48 6.03 -4.97 24.65
CA VAL A 48 7.12 -4.84 23.66
C VAL A 48 7.76 -6.18 23.30
N GLU A 49 8.02 -7.04 24.29
CA GLU A 49 8.68 -8.33 24.06
C GLU A 49 7.76 -9.27 23.28
N GLU A 50 6.50 -9.40 23.72
CA GLU A 50 5.53 -10.29 23.09
C GLU A 50 5.15 -9.85 21.68
N SER A 51 5.08 -8.53 21.45
CA SER A 51 4.79 -7.99 20.11
C SER A 51 5.98 -8.15 19.16
N SER A 52 7.20 -8.00 19.66
CA SER A 52 8.44 -8.25 18.89
C SER A 52 8.59 -9.73 18.53
N ASP A 53 8.36 -10.64 19.48
CA ASP A 53 8.39 -12.08 19.23
C ASP A 53 7.33 -12.49 18.19
N HIS A 54 6.13 -11.92 18.28
CA HIS A 54 5.07 -12.16 17.31
C HIS A 54 5.43 -11.62 15.92
N LEU A 55 6.02 -10.43 15.85
CA LEU A 55 6.50 -9.84 14.60
C LEU A 55 7.57 -10.72 13.95
N LEU A 56 8.56 -11.20 14.71
CA LEU A 56 9.61 -12.10 14.22
C LEU A 56 9.05 -13.44 13.73
N LYS A 57 8.06 -13.99 14.45
CA LYS A 57 7.48 -15.30 14.13
C LYS A 57 6.52 -15.27 12.94
N TYR A 58 5.70 -14.22 12.81
CA TYR A 58 4.58 -14.17 11.85
C TYR A 58 4.70 -13.08 10.79
N GLY A 59 5.68 -12.17 10.89
CA GLY A 59 5.89 -11.07 9.96
C GLY A 59 4.96 -9.87 10.16
N TYR A 60 4.18 -9.83 11.25
CA TYR A 60 3.33 -8.68 11.59
C TYR A 60 3.04 -8.58 13.09
N ALA A 61 2.63 -7.39 13.53
CA ALA A 61 2.05 -7.14 14.85
C ALA A 61 0.92 -6.11 14.73
N VAL A 62 -0.14 -6.28 15.52
CA VAL A 62 -1.30 -5.35 15.54
C VAL A 62 -1.37 -4.68 16.90
N TYR A 63 -1.38 -3.36 16.93
CA TYR A 63 -1.49 -2.61 18.18
C TYR A 63 -2.91 -2.05 18.37
N ARG A 64 -3.38 -2.02 19.62
CA ARG A 64 -4.67 -1.42 20.01
C ARG A 64 -4.48 -0.13 20.81
N ASP A 65 -5.51 0.71 20.77
CA ASP A 65 -5.61 1.94 21.55
C ASP A 65 -4.43 2.91 21.34
N VAL A 66 -3.75 2.84 20.19
CA VAL A 66 -2.57 3.65 19.89
C VAL A 66 -2.92 5.13 19.79
N ILE A 67 -4.11 5.44 19.29
CA ILE A 67 -4.64 6.79 19.14
C ILE A 67 -5.97 6.83 19.92
N ALA A 68 -6.16 7.87 20.74
CA ALA A 68 -7.39 7.99 21.52
C ALA A 68 -8.59 8.30 20.60
N PRO A 69 -9.84 7.89 20.96
CA PRO A 69 -11.01 8.14 20.12
C PRO A 69 -11.18 9.60 19.68
N ALA A 70 -11.03 10.55 20.60
CA ALA A 70 -11.12 11.97 20.27
C ALA A 70 -10.01 12.45 19.31
N GLU A 71 -8.81 11.87 19.38
CA GLU A 71 -7.73 12.15 18.42
C GLU A 71 -8.02 11.53 17.05
N VAL A 72 -8.71 10.39 17.01
CA VAL A 72 -9.19 9.79 15.75
C VAL A 72 -10.23 10.70 15.10
N ASP A 73 -11.21 11.19 15.86
CA ASP A 73 -12.23 12.10 15.33
C ASP A 73 -11.61 13.38 14.77
N PHE A 74 -10.63 13.95 15.47
CA PHE A 74 -9.88 15.10 15.00
C PHE A 74 -9.02 14.79 13.76
N ALA A 75 -8.36 13.63 13.70
CA ALA A 75 -7.64 13.23 12.50
C ALA A 75 -8.61 13.11 11.31
N LEU A 76 -9.79 12.52 11.51
CA LEU A 76 -10.80 12.42 10.46
C LEU A 76 -11.33 13.80 10.03
N SER A 77 -11.43 14.78 10.93
CA SER A 77 -11.78 16.15 10.52
C SER A 77 -10.70 16.77 9.63
N LEU A 78 -9.41 16.56 9.93
CA LEU A 78 -8.30 17.01 9.08
C LEU A 78 -8.31 16.34 7.70
N LEU A 79 -8.71 15.07 7.63
CA LEU A 79 -8.89 14.37 6.35
C LEU A 79 -10.01 15.01 5.52
N TRP A 80 -11.11 15.40 6.17
CA TRP A 80 -12.20 16.11 5.50
C TRP A 80 -11.78 17.51 5.05
N ASP A 81 -11.05 18.26 5.88
CA ASP A 81 -10.48 19.56 5.50
C ASP A 81 -9.59 19.41 4.25
N PHE A 82 -8.78 18.35 4.19
CA PHE A 82 -7.98 18.04 3.00
C PHE A 82 -8.86 17.80 1.77
N PHE A 83 -9.89 16.96 1.86
CA PHE A 83 -10.76 16.65 0.72
C PHE A 83 -11.59 17.84 0.25
N GLU A 84 -12.17 18.61 1.16
CA GLU A 84 -12.96 19.82 0.83
C GLU A 84 -12.07 20.90 0.18
N GLY A 85 -10.77 20.92 0.49
CA GLY A 85 -9.80 21.81 -0.14
C GLY A 85 -9.37 21.40 -1.57
N LEU A 86 -9.68 20.19 -2.04
CA LEU A 86 -9.26 19.72 -3.37
C LEU A 86 -10.14 20.26 -4.49
N ALA A 87 -11.45 20.31 -4.27
CA ALA A 87 -12.40 20.68 -5.30
C ALA A 87 -13.69 21.24 -4.69
N PRO A 88 -14.31 22.26 -5.32
CA PRO A 88 -15.63 22.73 -4.92
C PRO A 88 -16.66 21.61 -5.09
N GLY A 89 -17.56 21.48 -4.12
CA GLY A 89 -18.65 20.49 -4.14
C GLY A 89 -18.37 19.21 -3.34
N ILE A 90 -17.14 19.02 -2.86
CA ILE A 90 -16.85 18.04 -1.82
C ILE A 90 -17.38 18.55 -0.47
N ASP A 91 -18.04 17.67 0.28
CA ASP A 91 -18.77 18.00 1.50
C ASP A 91 -18.76 16.82 2.48
N ARG A 92 -18.22 17.02 3.68
CA ARG A 92 -18.15 15.99 4.74
C ARG A 92 -19.52 15.52 5.24
N GLN A 93 -20.55 16.35 5.13
CA GLN A 93 -21.93 15.97 5.47
C GLN A 93 -22.55 15.09 4.39
N ARG A 94 -21.96 15.09 3.19
CA ARG A 94 -22.35 14.22 2.08
C ARG A 94 -21.13 13.41 1.64
N PRO A 95 -20.69 12.36 2.38
CA PRO A 95 -19.45 11.64 2.06
C PRO A 95 -19.36 11.03 0.66
N ARG A 96 -20.51 10.85 -0.02
CA ARG A 96 -20.61 10.41 -1.43
C ARG A 96 -20.19 11.49 -2.44
N SER A 97 -20.04 12.74 -1.99
CA SER A 97 -19.55 13.88 -2.78
C SER A 97 -18.11 13.67 -3.26
N VAL A 98 -17.30 12.91 -2.52
CA VAL A 98 -15.95 12.54 -2.95
C VAL A 98 -16.03 11.26 -3.79
N ASN A 99 -15.91 11.41 -5.09
CA ASN A 99 -16.00 10.34 -6.08
C ASN A 99 -15.06 10.61 -7.26
N GLN A 100 -15.06 9.71 -8.24
CA GLN A 100 -14.18 9.79 -9.41
C GLN A 100 -14.38 11.09 -10.22
N GLN A 101 -15.62 11.59 -10.29
CA GLN A 101 -15.95 12.82 -11.03
C GLN A 101 -15.50 14.05 -10.25
N SER A 102 -15.76 14.11 -8.94
CA SER A 102 -15.40 15.27 -8.11
C SER A 102 -13.89 15.45 -7.95
N LEU A 103 -13.10 14.41 -8.21
CA LEU A 103 -11.65 14.40 -8.08
C LEU A 103 -10.94 14.28 -9.43
N ASP A 104 -11.63 14.50 -10.56
CA ASP A 104 -11.07 14.49 -11.92
C ASP A 104 -10.17 13.27 -12.22
N GLY A 105 -10.55 12.10 -11.72
CA GLY A 105 -9.81 10.87 -11.95
C GLY A 105 -8.60 10.61 -11.05
N LEU A 106 -8.28 11.51 -10.11
CA LEU A 106 -7.22 11.34 -9.10
C LEU A 106 -7.48 10.17 -8.13
N PHE A 107 -8.64 9.50 -8.25
CA PHE A 107 -9.20 8.60 -7.25
C PHE A 107 -9.65 7.24 -7.81
N ALA A 108 -9.02 6.75 -8.88
CA ALA A 108 -9.52 5.58 -9.61
C ALA A 108 -9.55 4.27 -8.79
N ASN A 109 -8.62 4.09 -7.84
CA ASN A 109 -8.44 2.84 -7.08
C ASN A 109 -8.42 3.05 -5.56
N GLY A 110 -8.84 4.22 -5.08
CA GLY A 110 -8.81 4.59 -3.66
C GLY A 110 -7.43 4.93 -3.11
N ILE A 111 -6.36 4.82 -3.91
CA ILE A 111 -5.01 5.27 -3.55
C ILE A 111 -4.87 6.73 -3.96
N PHE A 112 -4.65 7.61 -3.00
CA PHE A 112 -4.53 9.03 -3.27
C PHE A 112 -3.06 9.43 -3.27
N ALA A 113 -2.31 9.29 -4.36
CA ALA A 113 -0.87 9.58 -4.39
C ALA A 113 -0.51 11.01 -4.89
N ALA A 114 -1.50 11.90 -5.00
CA ALA A 114 -1.35 13.24 -5.59
C ALA A 114 -1.68 14.37 -4.61
N CYS A 115 -1.66 15.62 -5.10
CA CYS A 115 -2.09 16.85 -4.41
C CYS A 115 -1.51 17.04 -3.00
N GLY A 116 -0.28 16.57 -2.77
CA GLY A 116 0.37 16.69 -1.47
C GLY A 116 -0.27 15.86 -0.35
N ALA A 117 -1.08 14.84 -0.64
CA ALA A 117 -1.73 14.02 0.39
C ALA A 117 -0.75 13.43 1.41
N GLY A 118 0.41 12.95 0.96
CA GLY A 118 1.52 12.51 1.81
C GLY A 118 2.01 13.57 2.80
N GLN A 119 1.83 14.85 2.47
CA GLN A 119 2.20 16.03 3.27
C GLN A 119 0.99 16.70 3.94
N SER A 120 -0.20 16.10 3.88
CA SER A 120 -1.41 16.66 4.50
C SER A 120 -1.30 16.77 6.01
N ALA A 121 -2.01 17.73 6.59
CA ALA A 121 -2.14 17.89 8.04
C ALA A 121 -2.64 16.59 8.71
N TYR A 122 -3.56 15.87 8.04
CA TYR A 122 -4.05 14.56 8.47
C TYR A 122 -2.93 13.54 8.69
N LEU A 123 -2.10 13.28 7.68
CA LEU A 123 -1.05 12.26 7.80
C LEU A 123 0.08 12.71 8.74
N TRP A 124 0.43 13.99 8.76
CA TRP A 124 1.40 14.52 9.73
C TRP A 124 0.91 14.39 11.17
N TYR A 125 -0.37 14.64 11.42
CA TYR A 125 -0.97 14.49 12.73
C TYR A 125 -0.83 13.05 13.26
N LEU A 126 -1.14 12.06 12.41
CA LEU A 126 -1.04 10.63 12.75
C LEU A 126 0.41 10.19 12.97
N ARG A 127 1.34 10.55 12.07
CA ARG A 127 2.77 10.19 12.19
C ARG A 127 3.41 10.76 13.45
N ALA A 128 2.98 11.94 13.89
CA ALA A 128 3.51 12.61 15.07
C ALA A 128 2.91 12.09 16.40
N ARG A 129 1.97 11.12 16.39
CA ARG A 129 1.37 10.64 17.64
C ARG A 129 2.41 9.94 18.52
N PRO A 130 2.57 10.34 19.80
CA PRO A 130 3.62 9.79 20.66
C PRO A 130 3.58 8.27 20.80
N ARG A 131 2.37 7.69 20.83
CA ARG A 131 2.19 6.23 20.95
C ARG A 131 2.48 5.49 19.65
N VAL A 132 2.21 6.10 18.48
CA VAL A 132 2.66 5.56 17.19
C VAL A 132 4.19 5.53 17.16
N ARG A 133 4.83 6.64 17.53
CA ARG A 133 6.29 6.73 17.60
C ARG A 133 6.87 5.66 18.52
N LYS A 134 6.35 5.51 19.74
CA LYS A 134 6.79 4.50 20.72
C LYS A 134 6.78 3.07 20.16
N VAL A 135 5.76 2.71 19.38
CA VAL A 135 5.69 1.39 18.74
C VAL A 135 6.88 1.19 17.79
N PHE A 136 7.17 2.16 16.93
CA PHE A 136 8.31 2.08 16.02
C PHE A 136 9.67 2.19 16.74
N GLU A 137 9.77 2.98 17.81
CA GLU A 137 10.98 3.07 18.63
C GLU A 137 11.34 1.69 19.21
N ALA A 138 10.33 0.96 19.66
CA ALA A 138 10.49 -0.39 20.20
C ALA A 138 10.91 -1.40 19.12
N ILE A 139 10.26 -1.37 17.95
CA ILE A 139 10.58 -2.28 16.82
C ILE A 139 12.02 -2.08 16.32
N TRP A 140 12.46 -0.83 16.21
CA TRP A 140 13.78 -0.50 15.65
C TRP A 140 14.90 -0.39 16.70
N GLY A 141 14.57 -0.39 17.99
CA GLY A 141 15.55 -0.25 19.07
C GLY A 141 16.22 1.13 19.12
N THR A 142 15.59 2.17 18.57
CA THR A 142 16.15 3.54 18.53
C THR A 142 15.06 4.60 18.60
N LYS A 143 15.41 5.77 19.14
CA LYS A 143 14.55 6.97 19.14
C LYS A 143 14.74 7.84 17.90
N GLU A 144 15.84 7.63 17.18
CA GLU A 144 16.17 8.36 15.96
C GLU A 144 15.41 7.72 14.78
N LEU A 145 14.15 8.12 14.61
CA LEU A 145 13.26 7.59 13.58
C LEU A 145 13.02 8.60 12.46
N LEU A 146 12.99 8.10 11.22
CA LEU A 146 12.45 8.80 10.06
C LEU A 146 11.14 8.14 9.63
N THR A 147 10.28 8.89 8.94
CA THR A 147 8.99 8.40 8.46
C THR A 147 8.88 8.58 6.95
N SER A 148 8.30 7.61 6.26
CA SER A 148 8.00 7.73 4.84
C SER A 148 6.88 8.75 4.63
N PHE A 149 6.98 9.50 3.53
CA PHE A 149 5.93 10.41 3.08
C PHE A 149 4.90 9.70 2.20
N ASP A 150 4.53 8.49 2.62
CA ASP A 150 3.52 7.71 1.92
C ASP A 150 2.18 8.43 1.95
N SER A 151 1.35 8.14 0.98
CA SER A 151 0.05 8.78 0.89
C SER A 151 -1.04 8.00 1.62
N LEU A 152 -2.29 8.38 1.40
CA LEU A 152 -3.44 7.73 2.02
C LEU A 152 -4.17 6.83 1.04
N ILE A 153 -4.74 5.76 1.59
CA ILE A 153 -5.70 4.90 0.90
C ILE A 153 -7.05 5.11 1.58
N THR A 154 -8.06 5.43 0.78
CA THR A 154 -9.44 5.48 1.25
C THR A 154 -10.27 4.56 0.40
N PHE A 155 -10.88 3.58 1.04
CA PHE A 155 -11.86 2.72 0.42
C PHE A 155 -13.25 3.27 0.73
N ARG A 156 -14.05 3.52 -0.31
CA ARG A 156 -15.49 3.66 -0.15
C ARG A 156 -16.16 2.44 -0.76
N HIS A 157 -17.07 1.85 -0.01
CA HIS A 157 -18.00 0.92 -0.63
C HIS A 157 -18.85 1.72 -1.61
N ASN A 158 -18.61 1.52 -2.90
CA ASN A 158 -19.53 2.00 -3.90
C ASN A 158 -20.78 1.11 -3.78
N ASP A 159 -21.86 1.61 -3.15
CA ASP A 159 -23.18 0.99 -3.31
C ASP A 159 -23.64 1.26 -4.75
N SER A 160 -23.17 0.40 -5.63
CA SER A 160 -23.84 0.07 -6.87
C SER A 160 -23.63 -1.42 -6.99
N SER A 161 -24.72 -2.16 -7.19
CA SER A 161 -24.69 -3.35 -8.05
C SER A 161 -23.42 -3.38 -8.89
N ILE A 162 -22.48 -4.28 -8.58
CA ILE A 162 -21.28 -4.49 -9.38
C ILE A 162 -21.79 -4.93 -10.76
N SER A 163 -21.95 -3.97 -11.67
CA SER A 163 -22.07 -4.23 -13.08
C SER A 163 -20.73 -4.78 -13.48
N LYS A 164 -20.65 -6.12 -13.55
CA LYS A 164 -19.73 -6.77 -14.45
C LYS A 164 -19.87 -6.08 -15.81
N GLN A 165 -18.88 -5.30 -16.21
CA GLN A 165 -18.43 -5.06 -17.59
C GLN A 165 -17.61 -3.78 -17.65
N GLN A 166 -16.28 -3.94 -17.72
CA GLN A 166 -15.46 -3.40 -18.79
C GLN A 166 -14.19 -4.24 -18.89
#